data_AF-A0A6N2SPT4-F1
#
_entry.id   AF-A0A6N2SPT4-F1
#
_cell.length_a   1.000
_cell.length_b   1.000
_cell.length_c   1.000
_cell.angle_alpha   90.00
_cell.angle_beta   90.00
_cell.angle_gamma   90.00
#
_symmetry.space_group_name_H-M   'P 1'
#
loop_
_entity.id
_entity.type
_entity.pdbx_description
1 polymer ?
#
loop_
_entity_poly.entity_id
_entity_poly.type
_entity_poly.pdbx_seq_one_letter_code
_entity_poly.pdbx_strand_id
1 'polypeptide(L)'
;MQDFPFNIGDVVSVMNLRIRHRNTVSLDVDCPLCDDHKGKMNLNLKKNVFRCNRCGESGGMLNLYAKAYGVDLQTARKEIIEATSGSAFKREQIQRREIEITRPQITNSPMASDAEKHKTYTRLFEMLILADCHKNNLLQRGFTEEQIEANGYKSTPVYGYKKLTKRLIEEGCTVKGVPGFYRDKDGEWTLYFNRKSSGFMIPIKNMDGLINGVQIRLDHPYDGRKYIWLSSVNFEGGTTSGSPVHFVGKPGDKTVFVTEGPLKGDLSHALSGRTFLCVPGVNQALNLVPVLKEMKALGTSFVYETYDMDKLLSPVCHGDYSENCKDCPCYRKDWKNQCIPCERKQIKRNNIKRGCNKLAEICKELGLEGKTLTWDTDDDGNWSENVKGVDDYLVSIRKPKFREI
;
A
#
# COMPACT_ATOMS: atom_id res chain seq x y z
N MET A 1 11.33 -24.29 17.74
CA MET A 1 11.01 -24.13 16.30
C MET A 1 11.02 -25.52 15.71
N GLN A 2 9.90 -26.00 15.15
CA GLN A 2 9.91 -27.27 14.41
C GLN A 2 10.68 -27.04 13.12
N ASP A 3 11.78 -27.77 12.96
CA ASP A 3 12.57 -27.74 11.74
C ASP A 3 11.80 -28.50 10.66
N PHE A 4 11.43 -27.82 9.57
CA PHE A 4 10.71 -28.41 8.45
C PHE A 4 11.71 -28.76 7.34
N PRO A 5 11.57 -29.91 6.67
CA PRO A 5 12.48 -30.30 5.57
C PRO A 5 12.25 -29.50 4.28
N PHE A 6 11.36 -28.52 4.30
CA PHE A 6 10.99 -27.65 3.19
C PHE A 6 10.71 -26.23 3.72
N ASN A 7 10.75 -25.25 2.82
CA ASN A 7 10.40 -23.86 3.10
C ASN A 7 9.24 -23.38 2.22
N ILE A 8 8.82 -22.13 2.39
CA ILE A 8 7.69 -21.58 1.63
C ILE A 8 7.96 -21.47 0.12
N GLY A 9 9.24 -21.36 -0.30
CA GLY A 9 9.63 -21.40 -1.70
C GLY A 9 9.47 -22.79 -2.33
N ASP A 10 9.66 -23.85 -1.55
CA ASP A 10 9.34 -25.22 -1.99
C ASP A 10 7.82 -25.36 -2.16
N VAL A 11 7.02 -24.84 -1.22
CA VAL A 11 5.54 -24.84 -1.31
C VAL A 11 5.06 -24.09 -2.56
N VAL A 12 5.66 -22.95 -2.90
CA VAL A 12 5.38 -22.23 -4.16
C VAL A 12 5.58 -23.12 -5.39
N SER A 13 6.58 -23.98 -5.36
CA SER A 13 6.94 -24.88 -6.46
C SER A 13 5.97 -26.06 -6.54
N VAL A 14 5.65 -26.68 -5.40
CA VAL A 14 4.64 -27.75 -5.26
C VAL A 14 3.28 -27.28 -5.79
N MET A 15 2.89 -26.06 -5.44
CA MET A 15 1.62 -25.46 -5.85
C MET A 15 1.65 -24.81 -7.24
N ASN A 16 2.81 -24.81 -7.92
CA ASN A 16 3.04 -24.14 -9.20
C ASN A 16 2.52 -22.68 -9.25
N LEU A 17 2.77 -21.90 -8.19
CA LEU A 17 2.26 -20.52 -8.12
C LEU A 17 2.99 -19.61 -9.11
N ARG A 18 2.22 -18.82 -9.85
CA ARG A 18 2.76 -17.86 -10.83
C ARG A 18 3.44 -16.69 -10.12
N ILE A 19 4.76 -16.63 -10.25
CA ILE A 19 5.58 -15.52 -9.73
C ILE A 19 5.50 -14.33 -10.68
N ARG A 20 5.01 -13.20 -10.15
CA ARG A 20 4.91 -11.92 -10.88
C ARG A 20 6.14 -11.05 -10.65
N HIS A 21 6.61 -10.98 -9.40
CA HIS A 21 7.83 -10.25 -9.06
C HIS A 21 8.68 -11.02 -8.06
N ARG A 22 9.99 -10.95 -8.24
CA ARG A 22 10.99 -11.49 -7.31
C ARG A 22 11.66 -10.32 -6.61
N ASN A 23 11.46 -10.21 -5.31
CA ASN A 23 12.16 -9.27 -4.43
C ASN A 23 13.30 -10.02 -3.72
N THR A 24 14.18 -9.29 -3.02
CA THR A 24 15.37 -9.88 -2.38
C THR A 24 15.02 -10.95 -1.35
N VAL A 25 13.98 -10.73 -0.54
CA VAL A 25 13.58 -11.65 0.55
C VAL A 25 12.16 -12.18 0.41
N SER A 26 11.48 -11.85 -0.69
CA SER A 26 10.08 -12.23 -0.89
C SER A 26 9.69 -12.39 -2.35
N LEU A 27 8.62 -13.15 -2.59
CA LEU A 27 8.01 -13.32 -3.90
C LEU A 27 6.63 -12.67 -3.90
N ASP A 28 6.32 -11.91 -4.95
CA ASP A 28 4.95 -11.47 -5.21
C ASP A 28 4.34 -12.40 -6.27
N VAL A 29 3.30 -13.12 -5.88
CA VAL A 29 2.66 -14.17 -6.68
C VAL A 29 1.15 -13.93 -6.82
N ASP A 30 0.57 -14.60 -7.81
CA ASP A 30 -0.88 -14.72 -7.90
C ASP A 30 -1.40 -15.52 -6.70
N CYS A 31 -2.47 -15.05 -6.08
CA CYS A 31 -2.99 -15.65 -4.85
C CYS A 31 -3.81 -16.90 -5.22
N PRO A 32 -3.57 -18.08 -4.65
CA PRO A 32 -4.43 -19.25 -4.89
C PRO A 32 -5.73 -19.18 -4.08
N LEU A 33 -5.80 -18.31 -3.07
CA LEU A 33 -6.94 -18.19 -2.15
C LEU A 33 -7.97 -17.15 -2.61
N CYS A 34 -7.65 -16.37 -3.64
CA CYS A 34 -8.59 -15.44 -4.26
C CYS A 34 -8.24 -15.28 -5.73
N ASP A 35 -9.19 -14.88 -6.58
CA ASP A 35 -8.98 -14.73 -8.02
C ASP A 35 -8.13 -13.48 -8.39
N ASP A 36 -7.01 -13.28 -7.70
CA ASP A 36 -6.04 -12.23 -7.98
C ASP A 36 -4.87 -12.74 -8.82
N HIS A 37 -4.84 -12.25 -10.07
CA HIS A 37 -3.78 -12.51 -11.03
C HIS A 37 -2.80 -11.34 -11.18
N LYS A 38 -2.72 -10.46 -10.16
CA LYS A 38 -1.94 -9.22 -10.20
C LYS A 38 -0.74 -9.23 -9.25
N GLY A 39 -0.35 -10.40 -8.74
CA GLY A 39 0.79 -10.49 -7.84
C GLY A 39 0.59 -9.82 -6.49
N LYS A 40 -0.63 -9.78 -5.92
CA LYS A 40 -0.89 -9.10 -4.64
C LYS A 40 -0.60 -9.94 -3.41
N MET A 41 -0.23 -11.21 -3.57
CA MET A 41 0.22 -12.06 -2.46
C MET A 41 1.74 -12.05 -2.34
N ASN A 42 2.22 -11.56 -1.20
CA ASN A 42 3.63 -11.56 -0.86
C ASN A 42 3.97 -12.80 -0.02
N LEU A 43 5.03 -13.51 -0.38
CA LEU A 43 5.59 -14.65 0.35
C LEU A 43 6.97 -14.25 0.86
N ASN A 44 7.16 -14.17 2.17
CA ASN A 44 8.46 -13.87 2.76
C ASN A 44 9.25 -15.17 2.94
N LEU A 45 10.33 -15.33 2.16
CA LEU A 45 11.13 -16.55 2.11
C LEU A 45 11.93 -16.78 3.41
N LYS A 46 12.32 -15.71 4.10
CA LYS A 46 13.05 -15.79 5.38
C LYS A 46 12.15 -16.15 6.55
N LYS A 47 10.96 -15.55 6.60
CA LYS A 47 9.99 -15.73 7.68
C LYS A 47 9.06 -16.94 7.47
N ASN A 48 9.08 -17.56 6.28
CA ASN A 48 8.18 -18.65 5.89
C ASN A 48 6.70 -18.33 6.09
N VAL A 49 6.31 -17.09 5.79
CA VAL A 49 4.94 -16.60 5.89
C VAL A 49 4.46 -15.98 4.59
N PHE A 50 3.16 -16.02 4.35
CA PHE A 50 2.51 -15.33 3.24
C PHE A 50 1.50 -14.30 3.76
N ARG A 51 1.23 -13.29 2.93
CA ARG A 51 0.12 -12.36 3.11
C ARG A 51 -0.39 -11.87 1.77
N CYS A 52 -1.70 -11.98 1.56
CA CYS A 52 -2.37 -11.41 0.40
C CYS A 52 -2.95 -10.03 0.71
N ASN A 53 -2.47 -8.99 0.02
CA ASN A 53 -2.99 -7.63 0.15
C ASN A 53 -4.36 -7.43 -0.52
N ARG A 54 -4.95 -8.49 -1.10
CA ARG A 54 -6.26 -8.43 -1.74
C ARG A 54 -7.35 -9.11 -0.92
N CYS A 55 -7.14 -10.35 -0.49
CA CYS A 55 -8.09 -11.05 0.36
C CYS A 55 -7.82 -10.93 1.86
N GLY A 56 -6.65 -10.43 2.26
CA GLY A 56 -6.26 -10.32 3.67
C GLY A 56 -5.71 -11.62 4.28
N GLU A 57 -5.88 -12.75 3.59
CA GLU A 57 -5.37 -14.04 4.05
C GLU A 57 -3.87 -14.00 4.31
N SER A 58 -3.47 -14.60 5.41
CA SER A 58 -2.08 -14.72 5.84
C SER A 58 -1.88 -15.97 6.68
N GLY A 59 -0.61 -16.32 6.92
CA GLY A 59 -0.22 -17.48 7.71
C GLY A 59 1.17 -17.99 7.34
N GLY A 60 1.55 -19.13 7.92
CA GLY A 60 2.76 -19.84 7.57
C GLY A 60 2.64 -20.65 6.28
N MET A 61 3.74 -21.26 5.85
CA MET A 61 3.78 -22.10 4.64
C MET A 61 2.76 -23.27 4.63
N LEU A 62 2.50 -23.91 5.78
CA LEU A 62 1.47 -24.96 5.87
C LEU A 62 0.05 -24.40 5.71
N ASN A 63 -0.22 -23.23 6.31
CA ASN A 63 -1.53 -22.59 6.19
C ASN A 63 -1.85 -22.23 4.74
N LEU A 64 -0.84 -21.86 3.95
CA LEU A 64 -1.03 -21.54 2.53
C LEU A 64 -1.60 -22.75 1.77
N TYR A 65 -0.93 -23.89 1.89
CA TYR A 65 -1.35 -25.12 1.23
C TYR A 65 -2.70 -25.60 1.77
N ALA A 66 -2.83 -25.71 3.10
CA ALA A 66 -4.06 -26.14 3.76
C ALA A 66 -5.30 -25.34 3.30
N LYS A 67 -5.18 -24.02 3.26
CA LYS A 67 -6.28 -23.14 2.81
C LYS A 67 -6.56 -23.27 1.30
N ALA A 68 -5.54 -23.46 0.47
CA ALA A 68 -5.71 -23.56 -0.97
C ALA A 68 -6.37 -24.87 -1.40
N TYR A 69 -6.09 -25.97 -0.70
CA TYR A 69 -6.61 -27.30 -1.02
C TYR A 69 -7.74 -27.77 -0.10
N GLY A 70 -8.10 -26.98 0.93
CA GLY A 70 -9.18 -27.31 1.86
C GLY A 70 -8.88 -28.48 2.79
N VAL A 71 -7.62 -28.65 3.18
CA VAL A 71 -7.14 -29.74 4.04
C VAL A 71 -6.66 -29.22 5.40
N ASP A 72 -6.57 -30.10 6.40
CA ASP A 72 -5.98 -29.74 7.69
C ASP A 72 -4.44 -29.61 7.61
N LEU A 73 -3.82 -29.07 8.67
CA LEU A 73 -2.37 -28.82 8.70
C LEU A 73 -1.51 -30.10 8.71
N GLN A 74 -2.00 -31.21 9.27
CA GLN A 74 -1.28 -32.48 9.28
C GLN A 74 -1.26 -33.09 7.88
N THR A 75 -2.41 -33.07 7.21
CA THR A 75 -2.57 -33.51 5.82
C THR A 75 -1.71 -32.66 4.88
N ALA A 76 -1.78 -31.33 4.99
CA ALA A 76 -0.93 -30.42 4.21
C ALA A 76 0.56 -30.73 4.40
N ARG A 77 1.01 -30.97 5.64
CA ARG A 77 2.40 -31.31 5.93
C ARG A 77 2.81 -32.61 5.24
N LYS A 78 1.99 -33.66 5.33
CA LYS A 78 2.27 -34.96 4.73
C LYS A 78 2.41 -34.85 3.21
N GLU A 79 1.43 -34.22 2.56
CA GLU A 79 1.41 -34.07 1.09
C GLU A 79 2.61 -33.25 0.58
N ILE A 80 2.98 -32.16 1.26
CA ILE A 80 4.16 -31.38 0.88
C ILE A 80 5.44 -32.21 1.03
N ILE A 81 5.57 -33.00 2.11
CA ILE A 81 6.75 -33.87 2.30
C ILE A 81 6.83 -34.90 1.17
N GLU A 82 5.72 -35.54 0.80
CA GLU A 82 5.69 -36.51 -0.29
C GLU A 82 6.06 -35.84 -1.64
N ALA A 83 5.48 -34.69 -1.95
CA ALA A 83 5.78 -33.94 -3.18
C ALA A 83 7.24 -33.47 -3.27
N THR A 84 7.85 -33.09 -2.14
CA THR A 84 9.24 -32.61 -2.08
C THR A 84 10.28 -33.74 -1.98
N SER A 85 9.86 -34.97 -1.64
CA SER A 85 10.75 -36.12 -1.46
C SER A 85 11.24 -36.76 -2.76
N GLY A 86 10.53 -36.54 -3.86
CA GLY A 86 10.82 -37.11 -5.19
C GLY A 86 12.16 -36.67 -5.77
N SER A 87 12.83 -37.58 -6.49
CA SER A 87 14.15 -37.31 -7.10
C SER A 87 14.11 -36.19 -8.15
N ALA A 88 13.02 -36.06 -8.89
CA ALA A 88 12.81 -34.97 -9.85
C ALA A 88 12.73 -33.59 -9.16
N PHE A 89 11.96 -33.49 -8.07
CA PHE A 89 11.86 -32.26 -7.28
C PHE A 89 13.21 -31.87 -6.67
N LYS A 90 13.94 -32.85 -6.12
CA LYS A 90 15.29 -32.62 -5.58
C LYS A 90 16.27 -32.12 -6.65
N ARG A 91 16.21 -32.67 -7.88
CA ARG A 91 17.04 -32.18 -9.01
C ARG A 91 16.69 -30.74 -9.39
N GLU A 92 15.41 -30.41 -9.48
CA GLU A 92 14.95 -29.04 -9.75
C GLU A 92 15.36 -28.07 -8.63
N GLN A 93 15.30 -28.52 -7.37
CA GLN A 93 15.73 -27.76 -6.20
C GLN A 93 17.24 -27.48 -6.24
N ILE A 94 18.06 -28.45 -6.66
CA ILE A 94 19.51 -28.27 -6.85
C ILE A 94 19.78 -27.21 -7.92
N GLN A 95 19.16 -27.31 -9.10
CA GLN A 95 19.32 -26.31 -10.16
C GLN A 95 18.88 -24.91 -9.71
N ARG A 96 17.77 -24.82 -8.95
CA ARG A 96 17.31 -23.55 -8.38
C ARG A 96 18.31 -22.97 -7.39
N ARG A 97 18.87 -23.81 -6.51
CA ARG A 97 19.91 -23.39 -5.56
C ARG A 97 21.18 -22.94 -6.26
N GLU A 98 21.59 -23.60 -7.34
CA GLU A 98 22.73 -23.16 -8.16
C GLU A 98 22.49 -21.77 -8.78
N ILE A 99 21.29 -21.54 -9.34
CA ILE A 99 20.88 -20.21 -9.83
C ILE A 99 20.84 -19.18 -8.68
N GLU A 100 20.43 -19.58 -7.49
CA GLU A 100 20.33 -18.71 -6.31
C GLU A 100 21.72 -18.36 -5.74
N ILE A 101 22.68 -19.29 -5.78
CA ILE A 101 24.09 -19.07 -5.40
C ILE A 101 24.73 -17.99 -6.30
N THR A 102 24.36 -17.94 -7.58
CA THR A 102 24.88 -16.91 -8.50
C THR A 102 24.25 -15.52 -8.27
N ARG A 103 23.19 -15.42 -7.46
CA ARG A 103 22.58 -14.11 -7.14
C ARG A 103 23.33 -13.44 -5.99
N PRO A 104 23.57 -12.13 -6.07
CA PRO A 104 24.16 -11.39 -4.95
C PRO A 104 23.31 -11.57 -3.69
N GLN A 105 23.89 -12.12 -2.62
CA GLN A 105 23.24 -12.15 -1.32
C GLN A 105 23.22 -10.72 -0.76
N ILE A 106 22.07 -10.08 -0.89
CA ILE A 106 21.87 -8.72 -0.40
C ILE A 106 21.50 -8.79 1.09
N THR A 107 22.24 -8.06 1.91
CA THR A 107 21.99 -7.89 3.34
C THR A 107 21.26 -6.58 3.58
N ASN A 108 20.03 -6.65 4.09
CA ASN A 108 19.27 -5.46 4.47
C ASN A 108 19.66 -4.96 5.86
N SER A 109 19.60 -3.64 6.06
CA SER A 109 19.79 -3.04 7.38
C SER A 109 18.49 -3.09 8.20
N PRO A 110 18.58 -3.19 9.54
CA PRO A 110 17.43 -2.95 10.41
C PRO A 110 16.91 -1.53 10.17
N MET A 111 15.61 -1.34 10.36
CA MET A 111 14.99 -0.02 10.21
C MET A 111 15.51 0.91 11.30
N ALA A 112 15.89 2.13 10.91
CA ALA A 112 16.30 3.18 11.83
C ALA A 112 15.12 3.66 12.68
N SER A 113 15.43 4.31 13.80
CA SER A 113 14.41 4.89 14.68
C SER A 113 13.58 5.98 13.98
N ASP A 114 12.38 6.27 14.50
CA ASP A 114 11.54 7.34 13.94
C ASP A 114 12.22 8.71 14.00
N ALA A 115 12.99 8.99 15.06
CA ALA A 115 13.77 10.22 15.19
C ALA A 115 14.87 10.34 14.12
N GLU A 116 15.62 9.25 13.86
CA GLU A 116 16.65 9.24 12.81
C GLU A 116 16.04 9.38 11.42
N LYS A 117 14.96 8.65 11.12
CA LYS A 117 14.23 8.78 9.85
C LYS A 117 13.76 10.21 9.65
N HIS A 118 13.15 10.81 10.67
CA HIS A 118 12.67 12.18 10.60
C HIS A 118 13.80 13.16 10.34
N LYS A 119 14.88 13.11 11.12
CA LYS A 119 16.06 13.97 10.92
C LYS A 119 16.56 13.89 9.48
N THR A 120 16.78 12.68 8.97
CA THR A 120 17.31 12.47 7.61
C THR A 120 16.34 12.94 6.53
N TYR A 121 15.04 12.62 6.64
CA TYR A 121 14.06 13.07 5.66
C TYR A 121 13.84 14.57 5.70
N THR A 122 13.78 15.20 6.86
CA THR A 122 13.67 16.66 6.98
C THR A 122 14.82 17.34 6.24
N ARG A 123 16.08 16.94 6.51
CA ARG A 123 17.24 17.50 5.82
C ARG A 123 17.22 17.21 4.32
N LEU A 124 16.79 16.02 3.90
CA LEU A 124 16.63 15.71 2.48
C LEU A 124 15.62 16.65 1.81
N PHE A 125 14.47 16.88 2.45
CA PHE A 125 13.40 17.71 1.89
C PHE A 125 13.77 19.19 1.82
N GLU A 126 14.56 19.69 2.77
CA GLU A 126 15.14 21.06 2.75
C GLU A 126 16.07 21.27 1.53
N MET A 127 16.75 20.22 1.07
CA MET A 127 17.64 20.27 -0.10
C MET A 127 16.90 20.19 -1.44
N LEU A 128 15.59 20.00 -1.43
CA LEU A 128 14.79 19.76 -2.64
C LEU A 128 13.79 20.90 -2.89
N ILE A 129 13.35 20.99 -4.13
CA ILE A 129 12.35 21.96 -4.59
C ILE A 129 11.05 21.24 -4.99
N LEU A 130 9.96 21.99 -5.03
CA LEU A 130 8.71 21.55 -5.65
C LEU A 130 8.60 22.24 -7.02
N ALA A 131 8.66 21.46 -8.10
CA ALA A 131 8.50 21.98 -9.45
C ALA A 131 7.10 22.55 -9.67
N ASP A 132 7.00 23.59 -10.52
CA ASP A 132 5.74 24.31 -10.74
C ASP A 132 4.63 23.42 -11.28
N CYS A 133 4.94 22.43 -12.13
CA CYS A 133 3.94 21.47 -12.61
C CYS A 133 3.30 20.68 -11.46
N HIS A 134 4.10 20.28 -10.45
CA HIS A 134 3.61 19.58 -9.27
C HIS A 134 2.87 20.52 -8.31
N LYS A 135 3.37 21.75 -8.11
CA LYS A 135 2.68 22.79 -7.33
C LYS A 135 1.31 23.08 -7.93
N ASN A 136 1.22 23.34 -9.23
CA ASN A 136 -0.04 23.56 -9.95
C ASN A 136 -0.98 22.36 -9.85
N ASN A 137 -0.46 21.13 -9.90
CA ASN A 137 -1.26 19.93 -9.74
C ASN A 137 -1.83 19.79 -8.31
N LEU A 138 -1.13 20.27 -7.28
CA LEU A 138 -1.64 20.33 -5.90
C LEU A 138 -2.67 21.46 -5.72
N LEU A 139 -2.41 22.64 -6.30
CA LEU A 139 -3.37 23.75 -6.30
C LEU A 139 -4.70 23.37 -6.96
N GLN A 140 -4.64 22.69 -8.11
CA GLN A 140 -5.83 22.17 -8.81
C GLN A 140 -6.64 21.16 -7.97
N ARG A 141 -6.00 20.45 -7.04
CA ARG A 141 -6.70 19.58 -6.09
C ARG A 141 -7.44 20.34 -4.99
N GLY A 142 -7.14 21.62 -4.80
CA GLY A 142 -7.78 22.46 -3.78
C GLY A 142 -6.90 22.79 -2.58
N PHE A 143 -5.60 22.46 -2.61
CA PHE A 143 -4.66 22.99 -1.62
C PHE A 143 -4.38 24.48 -1.86
N THR A 144 -4.10 25.21 -0.79
CA THR A 144 -3.50 26.56 -0.87
C THR A 144 -1.97 26.48 -0.88
N GLU A 145 -1.29 27.58 -1.21
CA GLU A 145 0.18 27.61 -1.20
C GLU A 145 0.74 27.35 0.21
N GLU A 146 0.11 27.94 1.23
CA GLU A 146 0.50 27.77 2.63
C GLU A 146 0.35 26.32 3.08
N GLN A 147 -0.70 25.64 2.62
CA GLN A 147 -0.90 24.21 2.92
C GLN A 147 0.13 23.33 2.21
N ILE A 148 0.46 23.64 0.95
CA ILE A 148 1.51 22.93 0.20
C ILE A 148 2.86 23.06 0.90
N GLU A 149 3.19 24.27 1.36
CA GLU A 149 4.42 24.54 2.10
C GLU A 149 4.43 23.83 3.46
N ALA A 150 3.36 23.95 4.25
CA ALA A 150 3.23 23.31 5.55
C ALA A 150 3.28 21.77 5.48
N ASN A 151 2.76 21.18 4.39
CA ASN A 151 2.84 19.74 4.16
C ASN A 151 4.19 19.27 3.61
N GLY A 152 5.04 20.20 3.16
CA GLY A 152 6.42 19.90 2.77
C GLY A 152 6.54 19.03 1.51
N TYR A 153 5.63 19.13 0.55
CA TYR A 153 5.76 18.35 -0.69
C TYR A 153 6.99 18.76 -1.50
N LYS A 154 7.71 17.80 -2.09
CA LYS A 154 8.92 18.04 -2.89
C LYS A 154 8.95 17.18 -4.15
N SER A 155 9.57 17.65 -5.22
CA SER A 155 9.74 16.85 -6.44
C SER A 155 10.88 15.85 -6.28
N THR A 156 10.79 14.71 -6.96
CA THR A 156 11.89 13.73 -6.96
C THR A 156 13.12 14.33 -7.65
N PRO A 157 14.33 14.22 -7.08
CA PRO A 157 15.55 14.64 -7.77
C PRO A 157 15.79 13.80 -9.01
N VAL A 158 16.35 14.39 -10.07
CA VAL A 158 16.64 13.71 -11.35
C VAL A 158 18.02 13.06 -11.37
N TYR A 159 18.97 13.63 -10.61
CA TYR A 159 20.36 13.18 -10.53
C TYR A 159 20.98 13.63 -9.20
N GLY A 160 22.26 13.30 -8.99
CA GLY A 160 23.01 13.78 -7.82
C GLY A 160 22.74 13.01 -6.52
N TYR A 161 22.16 11.82 -6.60
CA TYR A 161 21.79 11.01 -5.44
C TYR A 161 22.97 10.76 -4.48
N LYS A 162 24.15 10.37 -5.00
CA LYS A 162 25.37 10.19 -4.18
C LYS A 162 25.76 11.49 -3.47
N LYS A 163 25.69 12.63 -4.15
CA LYS A 163 26.06 13.95 -3.59
C LYS A 163 25.07 14.38 -2.49
N LEU A 164 23.77 14.19 -2.72
CA LEU A 164 22.74 14.42 -1.70
C LEU A 164 22.98 13.55 -0.47
N THR A 165 23.17 12.24 -0.67
CA THR A 165 23.43 11.30 0.42
C THR A 165 24.71 11.63 1.19
N LYS A 166 25.80 11.99 0.49
CA LYS A 166 27.05 12.41 1.14
C LYS A 166 26.85 13.65 2.00
N ARG A 167 26.15 14.67 1.48
CA ARG A 167 25.84 15.89 2.24
C ARG A 167 25.01 15.59 3.49
N LEU A 168 24.02 14.69 3.40
CA LEU A 168 23.25 14.26 4.57
C LEU A 168 24.14 13.65 5.65
N ILE A 169 25.08 12.78 5.25
CA ILE A 169 26.04 12.15 6.17
C ILE A 169 26.97 13.22 6.79
N GLU A 170 27.49 14.15 5.98
CA GLU A 170 28.34 15.26 6.43
C GLU A 170 27.60 16.19 7.43
N GLU A 171 26.28 16.37 7.27
CA GLU A 171 25.40 17.08 8.21
C GLU A 171 24.94 16.22 9.41
N GLY A 172 25.52 15.03 9.60
CA GLY A 172 25.29 14.15 10.75
C GLY A 172 23.96 13.39 10.72
N CYS A 173 23.40 13.15 9.54
CA CYS A 173 22.18 12.33 9.38
C CYS A 173 22.52 10.83 9.25
N THR A 174 21.67 9.99 9.82
CA THR A 174 21.74 8.52 9.64
C THR A 174 21.08 8.15 8.31
N VAL A 175 21.81 7.52 7.38
CA VAL A 175 21.22 6.98 6.13
C VAL A 175 21.04 5.46 6.16
N LYS A 176 21.85 4.75 6.97
CA LYS A 176 21.71 3.31 7.17
C LYS A 176 20.37 3.00 7.84
N GLY A 177 19.58 2.11 7.24
CA GLY A 177 18.27 1.75 7.80
C GLY A 177 17.17 2.80 7.59
N VAL A 178 17.43 3.88 6.82
CA VAL A 178 16.39 4.82 6.40
C VAL A 178 15.87 4.40 5.01
N PRO A 179 14.55 4.19 4.82
CA PRO A 179 14.01 3.72 3.56
C PRO A 179 14.37 4.62 2.36
N GLY A 180 14.83 4.00 1.28
CA GLY A 180 15.31 4.69 0.07
C GLY A 180 16.83 4.77 -0.01
N PHE A 181 17.54 4.76 1.11
CA PHE A 181 19.01 4.77 1.12
C PHE A 181 19.57 3.36 1.08
N TYR A 182 20.66 3.16 0.34
CA TYR A 182 21.34 1.87 0.18
C TYR A 182 22.79 2.04 -0.22
N ARG A 183 23.57 0.95 -0.17
CA ARG A 183 24.93 0.88 -0.71
C ARG A 183 24.91 0.35 -2.13
N ASP A 184 25.49 1.09 -3.06
CA ASP A 184 25.61 0.65 -4.43
C ASP A 184 26.72 -0.40 -4.63
N LYS A 185 27.04 -0.71 -5.89
CA LYS A 185 28.06 -1.71 -6.23
C LYS A 185 29.47 -1.33 -5.80
N ASP A 186 29.73 -0.04 -5.63
CA ASP A 186 31.02 0.49 -5.18
C ASP A 186 31.10 0.52 -3.64
N GLY A 187 30.01 0.15 -2.94
CA GLY A 187 29.90 0.21 -1.49
C GLY A 187 29.50 1.59 -0.95
N GLU A 188 29.28 2.57 -1.84
CA GLU A 188 28.95 3.95 -1.49
C GLU A 188 27.47 4.12 -1.17
N TRP A 189 27.16 4.92 -0.16
CA TRP A 189 25.77 5.23 0.19
C TRP A 189 25.13 6.15 -0.86
N THR A 190 23.96 5.76 -1.34
CA THR A 190 23.18 6.53 -2.31
C THR A 190 21.68 6.41 -2.03
N LEU A 191 20.88 7.22 -2.73
CA LEU A 191 19.42 7.28 -2.61
C LEU A 191 18.77 6.66 -3.86
N TYR A 192 17.76 5.82 -3.66
CA TYR A 192 17.12 5.07 -4.72
C TYR A 192 15.97 5.84 -5.38
N PHE A 193 16.23 6.35 -6.58
CA PHE A 193 15.22 6.73 -7.56
C PHE A 193 15.54 6.04 -8.89
N ASN A 194 14.50 5.61 -9.60
CA ASN A 194 14.63 5.09 -10.96
C ASN A 194 13.80 5.92 -11.94
N ARG A 195 13.95 5.66 -13.25
CA ARG A 195 13.23 6.40 -14.31
C ARG A 195 11.70 6.34 -14.18
N LYS A 196 11.17 5.29 -13.55
CA LYS A 196 9.74 5.11 -13.28
C LYS A 196 9.29 5.76 -11.97
N SER A 197 10.21 6.38 -11.21
CA SER A 197 9.93 7.05 -9.94
C SER A 197 9.69 8.56 -10.09
N SER A 198 9.68 9.10 -11.32
CA SER A 198 9.42 10.53 -11.53
C SER A 198 8.08 10.95 -10.94
N GLY A 199 8.11 12.04 -10.19
CA GLY A 199 6.94 12.76 -9.71
C GLY A 199 7.23 13.59 -8.47
N PHE A 200 6.33 13.57 -7.50
CA PHE A 200 6.52 14.29 -6.25
C PHE A 200 6.34 13.41 -5.03
N MET A 201 7.11 13.73 -4.01
CA MET A 201 7.23 13.07 -2.72
C MET A 201 6.28 13.70 -1.71
N ILE A 202 5.65 12.82 -0.95
CA ILE A 202 4.70 13.09 0.11
C ILE A 202 5.29 12.54 1.41
N PRO A 203 5.61 13.40 2.39
CA PRO A 203 6.14 12.95 3.67
C PRO A 203 5.02 12.25 4.47
N ILE A 204 5.35 11.11 5.07
CA ILE A 204 4.44 10.37 5.93
C ILE A 204 4.79 10.65 7.38
N LYS A 205 3.84 11.23 8.12
CA LYS A 205 4.00 11.65 9.51
C LYS A 205 3.33 10.65 10.44
N ASN A 206 3.96 10.36 11.58
CA ASN A 206 3.35 9.63 12.69
C ASN A 206 2.59 10.60 13.65
N MET A 207 2.06 10.09 14.76
CA MET A 207 1.33 10.91 15.75
C MET A 207 2.18 11.97 16.44
N ASP A 208 3.51 11.76 16.52
CA ASP A 208 4.47 12.74 17.04
C ASP A 208 4.83 13.83 16.01
N GLY A 209 4.27 13.76 14.79
CA GLY A 209 4.62 14.66 13.69
C GLY A 209 5.94 14.32 13.00
N LEU A 210 6.59 13.21 13.36
CA LEU A 210 7.86 12.77 12.80
C LEU A 210 7.65 12.13 11.42
N ILE A 211 8.49 12.51 10.45
CA ILE A 211 8.49 11.90 9.11
C ILE A 211 9.11 10.51 9.20
N ASN A 212 8.29 9.46 9.06
CA ASN A 212 8.72 8.07 9.23
C ASN A 212 8.72 7.26 7.92
N GLY A 213 8.32 7.89 6.81
CA GLY A 213 8.33 7.31 5.47
C GLY A 213 8.05 8.36 4.40
N VAL A 214 8.21 7.98 3.14
CA VAL A 214 7.95 8.85 1.98
C VAL A 214 7.20 8.07 0.91
N GLN A 215 6.08 8.62 0.46
CA GLN A 215 5.34 8.11 -0.68
C GLN A 215 5.59 9.00 -1.90
N ILE A 216 5.65 8.42 -3.09
CA ILE A 216 5.90 9.15 -4.34
C ILE A 216 4.64 9.02 -5.19
N ARG A 217 3.99 10.14 -5.52
CA ARG A 217 2.96 10.22 -6.54
C ARG A 217 3.66 10.29 -7.90
N LEU A 218 3.39 9.30 -8.75
CA LEU A 218 4.02 9.19 -10.06
C LEU A 218 3.40 10.15 -11.09
N ASP A 219 4.25 10.78 -11.90
CA ASP A 219 3.85 11.54 -13.09
C ASP A 219 3.18 10.62 -14.11
N HIS A 220 3.80 9.45 -14.33
CA HIS A 220 3.35 8.45 -15.28
C HIS A 220 3.05 7.14 -14.55
N PRO A 221 1.78 6.93 -14.13
CA PRO A 221 1.35 5.67 -13.54
C PRO A 221 1.65 4.49 -14.47
N TYR A 222 2.08 3.37 -13.90
CA TYR A 222 2.35 2.13 -14.63
C TYR A 222 1.87 0.93 -13.82
N ASP A 223 1.50 -0.17 -14.48
CA ASP A 223 0.97 -1.38 -13.85
C ASP A 223 -0.17 -1.12 -12.85
N GLY A 224 -0.98 -0.08 -13.12
CA GLY A 224 -2.06 0.38 -12.24
C GLY A 224 -1.61 1.03 -10.93
N ARG A 225 -0.33 1.38 -10.78
CA ARG A 225 0.24 2.05 -9.60
C ARG A 225 0.30 3.55 -9.83
N LYS A 226 -0.46 4.31 -9.05
CA LYS A 226 -0.40 5.79 -9.01
C LYS A 226 0.62 6.30 -7.99
N TYR A 227 0.92 5.48 -6.99
CA TYR A 227 1.83 5.78 -5.90
C TYR A 227 2.81 4.63 -5.69
N ILE A 228 4.04 4.96 -5.29
CA ILE A 228 5.05 4.00 -4.84
C ILE A 228 5.65 4.48 -3.52
N TRP A 229 6.26 3.56 -2.78
CA TRP A 229 7.04 3.91 -1.59
C TRP A 229 8.48 4.21 -1.97
N LEU A 230 9.08 5.22 -1.35
CA LEU A 230 10.53 5.33 -1.29
C LEU A 230 11.04 4.19 -0.40
N SER A 231 11.68 3.21 -1.02
CA SER A 231 12.09 1.96 -0.37
C SER A 231 13.34 1.44 -1.05
N SER A 232 14.24 0.86 -0.26
CA SER A 232 15.52 0.31 -0.73
C SER A 232 15.71 -1.16 -0.33
N VAL A 233 14.63 -1.86 0.04
CA VAL A 233 14.68 -3.25 0.53
C VAL A 233 15.33 -4.23 -0.46
N ASN A 234 15.34 -3.89 -1.75
CA ASN A 234 15.93 -4.74 -2.77
C ASN A 234 17.44 -4.47 -2.99
N PHE A 235 18.09 -3.71 -2.11
CA PHE A 235 19.49 -3.30 -2.25
C PHE A 235 20.32 -3.52 -0.98
N GLU A 236 21.63 -3.62 -1.15
CA GLU A 236 22.61 -3.82 -0.07
C GLU A 236 22.55 -2.69 0.94
N GLY A 237 22.52 -3.04 2.23
CA GLY A 237 22.34 -2.09 3.32
C GLY A 237 20.99 -1.35 3.32
N GLY A 238 20.09 -1.60 2.37
CA GLY A 238 18.79 -0.94 2.26
C GLY A 238 17.73 -1.48 3.21
N THR A 239 16.56 -0.86 3.21
CA THR A 239 15.43 -1.27 4.07
C THR A 239 14.06 -1.01 3.43
N THR A 240 13.03 -1.67 3.94
CA THR A 240 11.63 -1.49 3.50
C THR A 240 11.06 -0.18 4.03
N SER A 241 10.08 0.40 3.34
CA SER A 241 9.34 1.56 3.86
C SER A 241 8.50 1.22 5.09
N GLY A 242 8.17 -0.07 5.31
CA GLY A 242 7.27 -0.49 6.38
C GLY A 242 5.80 -0.12 6.15
N SER A 243 5.52 0.71 5.15
CA SER A 243 4.19 1.23 4.81
C SER A 243 3.43 1.87 5.99
N PRO A 244 4.03 2.87 6.67
CA PRO A 244 3.44 3.50 7.85
C PRO A 244 2.10 4.17 7.54
N VAL A 245 1.25 4.27 8.57
CA VAL A 245 0.02 5.07 8.53
C VAL A 245 0.40 6.54 8.59
N HIS A 246 -0.16 7.35 7.70
CA HIS A 246 -0.02 8.80 7.78
C HIS A 246 -1.02 9.36 8.79
N PHE A 247 -0.54 10.20 9.70
CA PHE A 247 -1.32 10.89 10.70
C PHE A 247 -1.34 12.39 10.42
N VAL A 248 -2.54 13.00 10.47
CA VAL A 248 -2.72 14.44 10.43
C VAL A 248 -3.89 14.85 11.34
N GLY A 249 -3.68 15.83 12.21
CA GLY A 249 -4.66 16.27 13.20
C GLY A 249 -4.14 16.20 14.63
N LYS A 250 -5.03 15.89 15.58
CA LYS A 250 -4.73 15.94 17.02
C LYS A 250 -4.72 14.53 17.63
N PRO A 251 -3.61 14.09 18.26
CA PRO A 251 -3.59 12.82 18.99
C PRO A 251 -4.66 12.79 20.09
N GLY A 252 -5.36 11.66 20.23
CA GLY A 252 -6.44 11.49 21.21
C GLY A 252 -7.75 12.24 20.90
N ASP A 253 -7.91 12.81 19.69
CA ASP A 253 -9.17 13.43 19.28
C ASP A 253 -10.34 12.45 19.44
N LYS A 254 -11.45 12.91 20.04
CA LYS A 254 -12.56 12.02 20.44
C LYS A 254 -13.10 11.22 19.26
N THR A 255 -13.10 11.85 18.08
CA THR A 255 -13.57 11.31 16.81
C THR A 255 -12.47 11.41 15.76
N VAL A 256 -12.11 10.29 15.14
CA VAL A 256 -11.09 10.22 14.08
C VAL A 256 -11.67 9.64 12.80
N PHE A 257 -11.05 9.97 11.67
CA PHE A 257 -11.46 9.54 10.34
C PHE A 257 -10.37 8.67 9.71
N VAL A 258 -10.75 7.53 9.14
CA VAL A 258 -9.81 6.62 8.47
C VAL A 258 -10.07 6.66 6.97
N THR A 259 -9.04 7.01 6.19
CA THR A 259 -9.13 7.09 4.72
C THR A 259 -7.92 6.48 4.02
N GLU A 260 -7.93 6.47 2.69
CA GLU A 260 -6.83 6.00 1.85
C GLU A 260 -5.99 7.14 1.28
N GLY A 261 -4.69 7.05 1.50
CA GLY A 261 -3.69 7.92 0.90
C GLY A 261 -3.45 9.22 1.68
N PRO A 262 -2.18 9.66 1.83
CA PRO A 262 -1.82 10.82 2.62
C PRO A 262 -2.38 12.14 2.06
N LEU A 263 -2.33 12.36 0.73
CA LEU A 263 -2.85 13.61 0.11
C LEU A 263 -4.32 13.85 0.43
N LYS A 264 -5.11 12.77 0.46
CA LYS A 264 -6.53 12.83 0.80
C LYS A 264 -6.73 13.25 2.24
N GLY A 265 -5.97 12.65 3.16
CA GLY A 265 -5.97 13.02 4.57
C GLY A 265 -5.55 14.46 4.81
N ASP A 266 -4.44 14.89 4.21
CA ASP A 266 -3.92 16.26 4.30
C ASP A 266 -4.98 17.29 3.86
N LEU A 267 -5.58 17.09 2.68
CA LEU A 267 -6.61 17.99 2.17
C LEU A 267 -7.88 17.94 3.03
N SER A 268 -8.33 16.75 3.42
CA SER A 268 -9.53 16.59 4.25
C SER A 268 -9.36 17.23 5.62
N HIS A 269 -8.17 17.12 6.23
CA HIS A 269 -7.82 17.82 7.46
C HIS A 269 -7.86 19.33 7.27
N ALA A 270 -7.22 19.85 6.22
CA ALA A 270 -7.20 21.27 5.92
C ALA A 270 -8.60 21.87 5.68
N LEU A 271 -9.53 21.08 5.12
CA LEU A 271 -10.90 21.51 4.85
C LEU A 271 -11.85 21.36 6.05
N SER A 272 -11.62 20.38 6.93
CA SER A 272 -12.57 20.03 8.00
C SER A 272 -12.08 20.31 9.41
N GLY A 273 -10.77 20.49 9.60
CA GLY A 273 -10.10 20.54 10.90
C GLY A 273 -10.12 19.21 11.66
N ARG A 274 -10.57 18.11 11.05
CA ARG A 274 -10.71 16.79 11.71
C ARG A 274 -9.43 15.98 11.65
N THR A 275 -9.29 15.01 12.55
CA THR A 275 -8.13 14.12 12.62
C THR A 275 -8.27 12.94 11.66
N PHE A 276 -7.26 12.70 10.81
CA PHE A 276 -7.24 11.63 9.81
C PHE A 276 -6.08 10.64 10.02
N LEU A 277 -6.41 9.35 9.90
CA LEU A 277 -5.49 8.23 9.81
C LEU A 277 -5.55 7.68 8.38
N CYS A 278 -4.44 7.74 7.64
CA CYS A 278 -4.44 7.40 6.23
C CYS A 278 -3.63 6.13 5.98
N VAL A 279 -4.33 5.07 5.61
CA VAL A 279 -3.69 3.82 5.21
C VAL A 279 -3.25 3.91 3.74
N PRO A 280 -2.19 3.18 3.34
CA PRO A 280 -1.73 3.17 1.95
C PRO A 280 -2.62 2.40 0.97
N GLY A 281 -3.66 1.76 1.49
CA GLY A 281 -4.76 1.18 0.74
C GLY A 281 -5.73 0.48 1.68
N VAL A 282 -7.00 0.35 1.30
CA VAL A 282 -8.09 -0.21 2.14
C VAL A 282 -7.75 -1.54 2.82
N ASN A 283 -6.97 -2.39 2.15
CA ASN A 283 -6.62 -3.73 2.66
C ASN A 283 -5.28 -3.77 3.43
N GLN A 284 -4.66 -2.61 3.67
CA GLN A 284 -3.40 -2.47 4.41
C GLN A 284 -3.63 -1.95 5.84
N ALA A 285 -4.57 -2.57 6.55
CA ALA A 285 -5.00 -2.12 7.87
C ALA A 285 -4.13 -2.58 9.06
N LEU A 286 -3.12 -3.45 8.86
CA LEU A 286 -2.32 -3.98 9.98
C LEU A 286 -1.59 -2.89 10.77
N ASN A 287 -0.98 -1.93 10.07
CA ASN A 287 -0.27 -0.82 10.71
C ASN A 287 -1.23 0.18 11.36
N LEU A 288 -2.53 0.08 11.11
CA LEU A 288 -3.55 0.91 11.75
C LEU A 288 -3.86 0.44 13.19
N VAL A 289 -3.71 -0.86 13.48
CA VAL A 289 -3.99 -1.43 14.80
C VAL A 289 -3.19 -0.76 15.92
N PRO A 290 -1.84 -0.66 15.86
CA PRO A 290 -1.09 0.02 16.92
C PRO A 290 -1.46 1.50 17.05
N VAL A 291 -1.71 2.20 15.94
CA VAL A 291 -2.09 3.61 15.93
C VAL A 291 -3.45 3.83 16.60
N LEU A 292 -4.46 3.01 16.27
CA LEU A 292 -5.78 3.09 16.91
C LEU A 292 -5.74 2.73 18.40
N LYS A 293 -4.89 1.79 18.81
CA LYS A 293 -4.68 1.46 20.23
C LYS A 293 -4.17 2.68 21.00
N GLU A 294 -3.18 3.36 20.45
CA GLU A 294 -2.60 4.55 21.07
C GLU A 294 -3.60 5.72 21.08
N MET A 295 -4.27 5.98 19.95
CA MET A 295 -5.33 6.98 19.86
C MET A 295 -6.45 6.73 20.88
N LYS A 296 -6.85 5.46 21.08
CA LYS A 296 -7.82 5.07 22.12
C LYS A 296 -7.29 5.38 23.51
N ALA A 297 -6.05 5.01 23.82
CA ALA A 297 -5.44 5.28 25.11
C ALA A 297 -5.38 6.78 25.43
N LEU A 298 -5.26 7.62 24.40
CA LEU A 298 -5.26 9.08 24.50
C LEU A 298 -6.67 9.73 24.52
N GLY A 299 -7.75 8.96 24.35
CA GLY A 299 -9.13 9.46 24.47
C GLY A 299 -10.02 9.31 23.24
N THR A 300 -9.52 8.73 22.14
CA THR A 300 -10.36 8.43 20.98
C THR A 300 -11.41 7.38 21.35
N SER A 301 -12.68 7.65 21.02
CA SER A 301 -13.80 6.73 21.29
C SER A 301 -14.59 6.36 20.04
N PHE A 302 -14.48 7.17 18.97
CA PHE A 302 -15.27 7.00 17.76
C PHE A 302 -14.42 7.07 16.49
N VAL A 303 -14.66 6.17 15.54
CA VAL A 303 -13.95 6.08 14.26
C VAL A 303 -14.94 6.17 13.09
N TYR A 304 -14.72 7.13 12.20
CA TYR A 304 -15.40 7.17 10.90
C TYR A 304 -14.54 6.51 9.83
N GLU A 305 -15.13 5.56 9.09
CA GLU A 305 -14.54 5.03 7.86
C GLU A 305 -14.95 5.92 6.67
N THR A 306 -13.95 6.47 5.99
CA THR A 306 -14.09 7.41 4.86
C THR A 306 -13.20 7.02 3.67
N TYR A 307 -13.12 5.73 3.36
CA TYR A 307 -12.59 5.23 2.10
C TYR A 307 -13.48 5.65 0.93
N ASP A 308 -12.90 5.64 -0.27
CA ASP A 308 -13.54 6.04 -1.53
C ASP A 308 -14.91 5.36 -1.73
N MET A 309 -15.83 6.09 -2.36
CA MET A 309 -17.17 5.60 -2.69
C MET A 309 -17.22 4.43 -3.68
N ASP A 310 -16.08 4.02 -4.23
CA ASP A 310 -15.91 2.75 -4.92
C ASP A 310 -16.44 1.53 -4.10
N LYS A 311 -16.58 1.65 -2.77
CA LYS A 311 -17.23 0.66 -1.89
C LYS A 311 -18.73 0.43 -2.21
N LEU A 312 -19.37 1.41 -2.85
CA LEU A 312 -20.74 1.35 -3.36
C LEU A 312 -20.82 1.34 -4.89
N LEU A 313 -19.71 1.06 -5.59
CA LEU A 313 -19.68 0.95 -7.06
C LEU A 313 -20.78 0.01 -7.57
N SER A 314 -21.60 0.48 -8.52
CA SER A 314 -22.61 -0.36 -9.17
C SER A 314 -21.94 -1.49 -9.97
N PRO A 315 -22.29 -2.77 -9.73
CA PRO A 315 -21.72 -3.89 -10.46
C PRO A 315 -22.41 -4.11 -11.82
N VAL A 316 -22.99 -3.07 -12.42
CA VAL A 316 -23.62 -3.13 -13.75
C VAL A 316 -22.59 -2.75 -14.83
N CYS A 317 -22.63 -3.50 -15.94
CA CYS A 317 -21.73 -3.37 -17.07
C CYS A 317 -22.26 -2.34 -18.06
N HIS A 318 -21.51 -1.25 -18.25
CA HIS A 318 -21.71 -0.28 -19.33
C HIS A 318 -20.52 -0.24 -20.29
N GLY A 319 -19.71 -1.32 -20.31
CA GLY A 319 -18.56 -1.50 -21.21
C GLY A 319 -17.50 -0.38 -21.20
N ASP A 320 -17.53 0.47 -20.18
CA ASP A 320 -16.76 1.70 -20.03
C ASP A 320 -15.76 1.65 -18.85
N TYR A 321 -15.82 0.59 -18.05
CA TYR A 321 -15.06 0.48 -16.81
C TYR A 321 -13.53 0.55 -16.97
N SER A 322 -12.99 0.11 -18.10
CA SER A 322 -11.54 0.12 -18.38
C SER A 322 -11.28 0.03 -19.88
N GLU A 323 -10.09 0.40 -20.32
CA GLU A 323 -9.65 0.21 -21.72
C GLU A 323 -9.75 -1.26 -22.16
N ASN A 324 -9.53 -2.18 -21.22
CA ASN A 324 -9.64 -3.63 -21.40
C ASN A 324 -11.09 -4.15 -21.47
N CYS A 325 -12.10 -3.27 -21.44
CA CYS A 325 -13.48 -3.70 -21.65
C CYS A 325 -13.71 -4.15 -23.10
N LYS A 326 -12.93 -3.65 -24.07
CA LYS A 326 -13.04 -4.04 -25.49
C LYS A 326 -12.92 -5.55 -25.74
N ASP A 327 -12.15 -6.23 -24.88
CA ASP A 327 -11.92 -7.68 -24.94
C ASP A 327 -12.94 -8.49 -24.11
N CYS A 328 -13.92 -7.83 -23.48
CA CYS A 328 -14.92 -8.48 -22.65
C CYS A 328 -16.06 -9.06 -23.50
N PRO A 329 -16.53 -10.30 -23.23
CA PRO A 329 -17.71 -10.86 -23.91
C PRO A 329 -18.99 -10.00 -23.76
N CYS A 330 -19.06 -9.17 -22.72
CA CYS A 330 -20.19 -8.28 -22.48
C CYS A 330 -20.08 -6.93 -23.20
N TYR A 331 -18.96 -6.62 -23.86
CA TYR A 331 -18.71 -5.30 -24.46
C TYR A 331 -19.69 -4.92 -25.56
N ARG A 332 -20.10 -5.89 -26.38
CA ARG A 332 -21.00 -5.68 -27.54
C ARG A 332 -22.48 -5.97 -27.22
N LYS A 333 -22.83 -6.19 -25.95
CA LYS A 333 -24.21 -6.45 -25.57
C LYS A 333 -25.00 -5.15 -25.44
N ASP A 334 -26.33 -5.26 -25.54
CA ASP A 334 -27.24 -4.11 -25.43
C ASP A 334 -27.41 -3.66 -23.96
N TRP A 335 -26.49 -2.81 -23.52
CA TRP A 335 -26.49 -2.14 -22.22
C TRP A 335 -27.65 -1.16 -21.97
N LYS A 336 -28.40 -0.74 -23.01
CA LYS A 336 -29.48 0.25 -22.88
C LYS A 336 -30.77 -0.41 -22.44
N ASN A 337 -30.97 -1.66 -22.86
CA ASN A 337 -32.19 -2.42 -22.58
C ASN A 337 -31.94 -3.63 -21.67
N GLN A 338 -30.70 -3.92 -21.28
CA GLN A 338 -30.35 -5.05 -20.41
C GLN A 338 -29.48 -4.62 -19.23
N CYS A 339 -29.86 -5.05 -18.03
CA CYS A 339 -29.00 -4.98 -16.86
C CYS A 339 -28.02 -6.15 -16.88
N ILE A 340 -26.77 -5.89 -17.25
CA ILE A 340 -25.74 -6.92 -17.41
C ILE A 340 -24.78 -6.84 -16.22
N PRO A 341 -24.58 -7.91 -15.42
CA PRO A 341 -23.63 -7.89 -14.33
C PRO A 341 -22.19 -7.79 -14.84
N CYS A 342 -21.38 -6.98 -14.16
CA CYS A 342 -19.96 -6.81 -14.42
C CYS A 342 -19.13 -7.45 -13.30
N GLU A 343 -18.60 -8.65 -13.57
CA GLU A 343 -17.76 -9.38 -12.63
C GLU A 343 -16.53 -8.56 -12.18
N ARG A 344 -15.89 -7.81 -13.08
CA ARG A 344 -14.73 -6.96 -12.74
C ARG A 344 -15.09 -5.85 -11.75
N LYS A 345 -16.24 -5.19 -11.92
CA LYS A 345 -16.74 -4.18 -10.97
C LYS A 345 -17.13 -4.84 -9.65
N GLN A 346 -17.80 -6.00 -9.68
CA GLN A 346 -18.15 -6.76 -8.48
C GLN A 346 -16.91 -7.16 -7.66
N ILE A 347 -15.85 -7.67 -8.31
CA ILE A 347 -14.58 -8.00 -7.66
C ILE A 347 -13.97 -6.74 -7.02
N LYS A 348 -13.97 -5.59 -7.71
CA LYS A 348 -13.46 -4.33 -7.13
C LYS A 348 -14.28 -3.94 -5.89
N ARG A 349 -15.61 -3.92 -5.98
CA ARG A 349 -16.50 -3.59 -4.85
C ARG A 349 -16.26 -4.52 -3.65
N ASN A 350 -16.20 -5.83 -3.88
CA ASN A 350 -15.96 -6.82 -2.83
C ASN A 350 -14.58 -6.63 -2.17
N ASN A 351 -13.54 -6.32 -2.95
CA ASN A 351 -12.20 -6.04 -2.40
C ASN A 351 -12.19 -4.85 -1.45
N ILE A 352 -12.95 -3.80 -1.75
CA ILE A 352 -12.99 -2.58 -0.93
C ILE A 352 -13.87 -2.80 0.30
N LYS A 353 -15.02 -3.48 0.14
CA LYS A 353 -15.86 -3.90 1.27
C LYS A 353 -15.09 -4.73 2.29
N ARG A 354 -14.20 -5.63 1.84
CA ARG A 354 -13.32 -6.38 2.75
C ARG A 354 -12.45 -5.47 3.61
N GLY A 355 -11.84 -4.44 3.03
CA GLY A 355 -11.05 -3.46 3.78
C GLY A 355 -11.90 -2.65 4.77
N CYS A 356 -13.12 -2.25 4.38
CA CYS A 356 -14.07 -1.58 5.27
C CYS A 356 -14.46 -2.47 6.46
N ASN A 357 -14.83 -3.73 6.19
CA ASN A 357 -15.15 -4.71 7.21
C ASN A 357 -13.96 -4.96 8.13
N LYS A 358 -12.74 -5.00 7.58
CA LYS A 358 -11.54 -5.22 8.39
C LYS A 358 -11.30 -4.07 9.38
N LEU A 359 -11.56 -2.84 8.96
CA LEU A 359 -11.53 -1.70 9.88
C LEU A 359 -12.59 -1.82 10.98
N ALA A 360 -13.83 -2.18 10.62
CA ALA A 360 -14.90 -2.40 11.59
C ALA A 360 -14.55 -3.50 12.61
N GLU A 361 -13.93 -4.60 12.15
CA GLU A 361 -13.40 -5.65 13.03
C GLU A 361 -12.33 -5.10 13.99
N ILE A 362 -11.36 -4.33 13.49
CA ILE A 362 -10.32 -3.71 14.33
C ILE A 362 -10.96 -2.80 15.37
N CYS A 363 -11.93 -1.95 14.99
CA CYS A 363 -12.65 -1.10 15.93
C CYS A 363 -13.36 -1.93 17.01
N LYS A 364 -14.05 -3.01 16.63
CA LYS A 364 -14.73 -3.91 17.58
C LYS A 364 -13.74 -4.59 18.53
N GLU A 365 -12.64 -5.15 18.03
CA GLU A 365 -11.58 -5.78 18.83
C GLU A 365 -10.94 -4.80 19.82
N LEU A 366 -10.79 -3.54 19.40
CA LEU A 366 -10.26 -2.47 20.24
C LEU A 366 -11.33 -1.83 21.13
N GLY A 367 -12.61 -2.22 21.05
CA GLY A 367 -13.70 -1.59 21.78
C GLY A 367 -13.86 -0.10 21.48
N LEU A 368 -13.79 0.26 20.19
CA LEU A 368 -14.08 1.59 19.63
C LEU A 368 -15.41 1.53 18.90
N GLU A 369 -16.21 2.60 19.01
CA GLU A 369 -17.38 2.77 18.16
C GLU A 369 -16.95 3.15 16.74
N GLY A 370 -17.66 2.65 15.73
CA GLY A 370 -17.30 2.83 14.33
C GLY A 370 -18.51 3.05 13.44
N LYS A 371 -18.40 3.95 12.48
CA LYS A 371 -19.42 4.16 11.43
C LYS A 371 -18.78 4.40 10.06
N THR A 372 -19.34 3.77 9.03
CA THR A 372 -19.03 4.08 7.64
C THR A 372 -19.76 5.35 7.20
N LEU A 373 -19.03 6.29 6.62
CA LEU A 373 -19.63 7.43 5.91
C LEU A 373 -19.78 7.12 4.43
N THR A 374 -20.90 7.57 3.90
CA THR A 374 -21.28 7.48 2.50
C THR A 374 -21.76 8.85 2.04
N TRP A 375 -21.46 9.19 0.80
CA TRP A 375 -21.91 10.41 0.14
C TRP A 375 -22.16 10.08 -1.34
N ASP A 376 -22.83 10.98 -2.06
CA ASP A 376 -23.03 10.83 -3.52
C ASP A 376 -23.69 9.49 -3.90
N THR A 377 -24.79 9.14 -3.24
CA THR A 377 -25.53 7.89 -3.51
C THR A 377 -26.78 8.14 -4.33
N ASP A 378 -27.06 7.23 -5.27
CA ASP A 378 -28.32 7.21 -6.03
C ASP A 378 -29.47 6.62 -5.18
N ASP A 379 -30.67 6.56 -5.76
CA ASP A 379 -31.88 6.04 -5.09
C ASP A 379 -31.74 4.54 -4.72
N ASP A 380 -30.86 3.81 -5.39
CA ASP A 380 -30.55 2.40 -5.11
C ASP A 380 -29.44 2.23 -4.06
N GLY A 381 -28.90 3.33 -3.53
CA GLY A 381 -27.80 3.34 -2.57
C GLY A 381 -26.45 2.92 -3.17
N ASN A 382 -26.30 2.94 -4.50
CA ASN A 382 -25.01 2.83 -5.16
C ASN A 382 -24.36 4.21 -5.26
N TRP A 383 -23.06 4.23 -5.49
CA TRP A 383 -22.34 5.46 -5.75
C TRP A 383 -22.77 6.04 -7.11
N SER A 384 -23.18 7.31 -7.14
CA SER A 384 -23.61 8.05 -8.33
C SER A 384 -22.46 8.46 -9.26
N GLU A 385 -21.23 8.14 -8.89
CA GLU A 385 -20.02 8.38 -9.69
C GLU A 385 -19.65 9.87 -9.92
N ASN A 386 -20.15 10.81 -9.11
CA ASN A 386 -19.82 12.25 -9.21
C ASN A 386 -18.68 12.67 -8.28
N VAL A 387 -18.69 12.18 -7.03
CA VAL A 387 -17.76 12.58 -5.96
C VAL A 387 -17.20 11.36 -5.27
N LYS A 388 -15.92 11.08 -5.52
CA LYS A 388 -15.31 9.81 -5.14
C LYS A 388 -14.74 9.79 -3.73
N GLY A 389 -13.82 10.71 -3.44
CA GLY A 389 -13.07 10.78 -2.19
C GLY A 389 -13.73 11.69 -1.16
N VAL A 390 -13.38 11.50 0.12
CA VAL A 390 -13.85 12.40 1.20
C VAL A 390 -13.27 13.81 1.02
N ASP A 391 -12.07 13.93 0.46
CA ASP A 391 -11.47 15.20 0.04
C ASP A 391 -12.30 15.89 -1.03
N ASP A 392 -12.69 15.17 -2.10
CA ASP A 392 -13.55 15.71 -3.16
C ASP A 392 -14.91 16.17 -2.60
N TYR A 393 -15.49 15.40 -1.67
CA TYR A 393 -16.74 15.74 -1.00
C TYR A 393 -16.61 17.00 -0.13
N LEU A 394 -15.54 17.12 0.65
CA LEU A 394 -15.30 18.32 1.45
C LEU A 394 -15.07 19.55 0.56
N VAL A 395 -14.44 19.39 -0.61
CA VAL A 395 -14.30 20.48 -1.60
C VAL A 395 -15.65 20.87 -2.18
N SER A 396 -16.50 19.89 -2.53
CA SER A 396 -17.80 20.15 -3.18
C SER A 396 -18.75 20.93 -2.27
N ILE A 397 -18.74 20.67 -0.96
CA ILE A 397 -19.60 21.38 0.00
C ILE A 397 -19.02 22.73 0.48
N ARG A 398 -17.70 22.95 0.36
CA ARG A 398 -17.07 24.25 0.69
C ARG A 398 -17.17 25.27 -0.44
N LYS A 399 -17.23 24.82 -1.70
CA LYS A 399 -17.46 25.72 -2.83
C LYS A 399 -18.94 26.15 -2.82
N PRO A 400 -19.27 27.45 -2.76
CA PRO A 400 -20.65 27.89 -2.89
C PRO A 400 -21.11 27.67 -4.34
N LYS A 401 -21.62 26.47 -4.63
CA LYS A 401 -22.41 26.15 -5.82
C LYS A 401 -23.63 25.33 -5.41
N PHE A 402 -24.51 25.99 -4.67
CA PHE A 402 -25.97 25.85 -4.70
C PHE A 402 -26.58 27.26 -4.53
N ARG A 403 -26.05 28.22 -5.29
CA ARG A 403 -26.77 29.42 -5.70
C ARG A 403 -26.78 29.33 -7.23
N GLU A 404 -27.98 29.24 -7.80
CA GLU A 404 -28.28 28.95 -9.21
C GLU A 404 -28.29 27.46 -9.61
N ILE A 405 -29.31 26.73 -9.14
CA ILE A 405 -30.40 26.22 -10.00
C ILE A 405 -31.71 26.58 -9.31
#